data_AF-R7LST0-F1
#
_entry.id   AF-R7LST0-F1
#
_cell.length_a   1.000
_cell.length_b   1.000
_cell.length_c   1.000
_cell.angle_alpha   90.00
_cell.angle_beta   90.00
_cell.angle_gamma   90.00
#
_symmetry.space_group_name_H-M   'P 1'
#
loop_
_entity.id
_entity.type
_entity.pdbx_description
1 polymer ?
#
loop_
_entity_poly.entity_id
_entity_poly.type
_entity_poly.pdbx_seq_one_letter_code
_entity_poly.pdbx_strand_id
1 'polypeptide(L)'
;MKTRNELITDVSTSLKRTKIFSCPEFKDVYSNTYFRTIIKPTFENTENIYSFIFGDFNKLGVINDVYGHDFGDNALHIAMIIIKNSVPDDSVIVRAGGDEIYIILPNHDKNFADKCSKLIQNNLQKNAALIRGLSIELASSDSTHGNIDDLLSITDNEVTNIKASREKTNSPSDILADDFLPLQTPESISSKEKESWSELNNLVNISVYEFLQNFRPSKNFEFKPQQIVDSSDFVTNTFVSLLDEKMDNNLPKKFTSFLKDEYPYIPIYDTPDTSNKYDTDVNKNNSIEARNLNNLDDYSDEELQNIVDTLNNGFYQLIRNNPELLKHPYFQFFLSNNKKINMNNLIHSIISGDKLIDNFDKYSYLDLQSLITTLNATLEQLVRDNTGLLNKQYFRLFLSEKIINSDTEYLASYISVPGLKLSNFAYDHTFSDDRLNKTNDILCQEAKNGLNFNDSAFDFSDNNVFFLSQGGGNYLCLYPKEMSNVIKPKINSIVDKVNASVNIKDPNSGFQLSSYSLHDNQTIPKTSTTDAIKYIRALKEEANFQKVPLKKQLFKSADAYFAFKKAMDNCVNYYLENIPNAEKSTTKMVQFIRNVYTSFLNQEVLHNETREDKKTVGLSDSDIEK
;
A
#
# COMPACT_ATOMS: atom_id res chain seq x y z
N MET A 1 8.08 11.31 40.53
CA MET A 1 9.08 11.33 39.44
C MET A 1 9.60 9.91 39.25
N LYS A 2 9.71 9.43 38.01
CA LYS A 2 10.33 8.12 37.75
C LYS A 2 11.78 8.12 38.20
N THR A 3 12.25 7.02 38.77
CA THR A 3 13.67 6.85 39.11
C THR A 3 14.52 6.74 37.84
N ARG A 4 15.83 6.99 37.94
CA ARG A 4 16.74 6.84 36.79
C ARG A 4 16.74 5.40 36.24
N ASN A 5 16.69 4.41 37.11
CA ASN A 5 16.63 2.99 36.71
C ASN A 5 15.32 2.64 35.99
N GLU A 6 14.19 3.23 36.43
CA GLU A 6 12.93 3.13 35.70
C GLU A 6 13.03 3.74 34.29
N LEU A 7 13.67 4.91 34.14
CA LEU A 7 13.87 5.52 32.82
C LEU A 7 14.77 4.67 31.90
N ILE A 8 15.85 4.11 32.42
CA ILE A 8 16.72 3.20 31.64
C ILE A 8 15.94 1.97 31.18
N THR A 9 15.08 1.44 32.05
CA THR A 9 14.18 0.32 31.74
C THR A 9 13.18 0.70 30.66
N ASP A 10 12.59 1.89 30.74
CA ASP A 10 11.67 2.43 29.74
C ASP A 10 12.36 2.62 28.38
N VAL A 11 13.55 3.24 28.35
CA VAL A 11 14.36 3.39 27.12
C VAL A 11 14.62 2.02 26.50
N SER A 12 15.10 1.06 27.29
CA SER A 12 15.43 -0.28 26.81
C SER A 12 14.20 -0.99 26.24
N THR A 13 13.04 -0.81 26.89
CA THR A 13 11.76 -1.38 26.46
C THR A 13 11.27 -0.75 25.16
N SER A 14 11.22 0.58 25.09
CA SER A 14 10.77 1.31 23.89
C SER A 14 11.70 1.06 22.70
N LEU A 15 13.02 1.05 22.92
CA LEU A 15 14.01 0.74 21.89
C LEU A 15 13.80 -0.67 21.33
N LYS A 16 13.62 -1.67 22.20
CA LYS A 16 13.36 -3.05 21.77
C LYS A 16 12.08 -3.12 20.92
N ARG A 17 11.03 -2.42 21.31
CA ARG A 17 9.77 -2.33 20.54
C ARG A 17 10.01 -1.65 19.20
N THR A 18 10.61 -0.46 19.17
CA THR A 18 10.90 0.27 17.92
C THR A 18 11.73 -0.56 16.96
N LYS A 19 12.74 -1.31 17.46
CA LYS A 19 13.52 -2.24 16.63
C LYS A 19 12.64 -3.32 16.00
N ILE A 20 11.77 -3.95 16.77
CA ILE A 20 10.83 -4.98 16.29
C ILE A 20 9.89 -4.41 15.22
N PHE A 21 9.35 -3.21 15.43
CA PHE A 21 8.36 -2.61 14.51
C PHE A 21 8.96 -1.83 13.34
N SER A 22 10.28 -1.61 13.31
CA SER A 22 10.94 -0.83 12.26
C SER A 22 10.80 -1.48 10.87
N CYS A 23 10.87 -2.80 10.75
CA CYS A 23 10.38 -3.60 9.62
C CYS A 23 10.35 -5.09 10.01
N PRO A 24 9.28 -5.57 10.63
CA PRO A 24 9.28 -6.90 11.26
C PRO A 24 9.42 -8.08 10.28
N GLU A 25 9.13 -7.85 8.99
CA GLU A 25 9.09 -8.88 7.96
C GLU A 25 10.46 -9.17 7.33
N PHE A 26 11.40 -8.23 7.43
CA PHE A 26 12.70 -8.31 6.76
C PHE A 26 13.81 -7.84 7.69
N LYS A 27 14.85 -8.66 7.81
CA LYS A 27 16.03 -8.30 8.57
C LYS A 27 16.85 -7.25 7.79
N ASP A 28 17.37 -6.25 8.50
CA ASP A 28 18.25 -5.20 7.96
C ASP A 28 17.61 -4.38 6.80
N VAL A 29 16.28 -4.35 6.78
CA VAL A 29 15.43 -3.54 5.91
C VAL A 29 14.54 -2.72 6.84
N TYR A 30 14.20 -1.50 6.44
CA TYR A 30 13.38 -0.58 7.24
C TYR A 30 12.03 -0.32 6.55
N SER A 31 10.99 -0.03 7.32
CA SER A 31 9.68 0.36 6.78
C SER A 31 9.72 1.79 6.25
N ASN A 32 8.83 2.10 5.32
CA ASN A 32 8.62 3.47 4.84
C ASN A 32 8.34 4.45 5.99
N THR A 33 7.56 4.04 6.99
CA THR A 33 7.30 4.85 8.18
C THR A 33 8.58 5.17 8.93
N TYR A 34 9.39 4.15 9.27
CA TYR A 34 10.68 4.37 9.93
C TYR A 34 11.60 5.26 9.08
N PHE A 35 11.57 5.09 7.76
CA PHE A 35 12.31 5.92 6.84
C PHE A 35 11.91 7.39 6.92
N ARG A 36 10.62 7.70 6.81
CA ARG A 36 10.11 9.08 6.88
C ARG A 36 10.39 9.74 8.25
N THR A 37 10.28 8.98 9.34
CA THR A 37 10.41 9.50 10.70
C THR A 37 11.87 9.69 11.14
N ILE A 38 12.74 8.73 10.79
CA ILE A 38 14.09 8.63 11.33
C ILE A 38 15.16 8.81 10.24
N ILE A 39 15.11 8.01 9.18
CA ILE A 39 16.19 7.92 8.18
C ILE A 39 16.24 9.20 7.33
N LYS A 40 15.15 9.60 6.70
CA LYS A 40 15.10 10.76 5.81
C LYS A 40 15.63 12.03 6.50
N PRO A 41 15.14 12.42 7.69
CA PRO A 41 15.71 13.56 8.42
C PRO A 41 17.19 13.39 8.79
N THR A 42 17.68 12.16 8.99
CA THR A 42 19.10 11.88 9.28
C THR A 42 19.98 12.24 8.07
N PHE A 43 19.53 11.91 6.86
CA PHE A 43 20.27 12.16 5.62
C PHE A 43 20.06 13.57 5.05
N GLU A 44 18.92 14.20 5.27
CA GLU A 44 18.70 15.59 4.83
C GLU A 44 19.56 16.61 5.59
N ASN A 45 19.99 16.27 6.80
CA ASN A 45 20.83 17.12 7.64
C ASN A 45 22.33 16.80 7.55
N THR A 46 22.74 15.90 6.64
CA THR A 46 24.16 15.52 6.48
C THR A 46 24.86 16.39 5.45
N GLU A 47 26.14 16.71 5.70
CA GLU A 47 27.02 17.37 4.71
C GLU A 47 27.74 16.36 3.81
N ASN A 48 27.66 15.07 4.12
CA ASN A 48 28.28 14.01 3.32
C ASN A 48 27.44 13.68 2.08
N ILE A 49 28.12 13.38 0.97
CA ILE A 49 27.45 12.87 -0.23
C ILE A 49 26.76 11.52 0.09
N TYR A 50 25.58 11.30 -0.47
CA TYR A 50 24.92 10.01 -0.49
C TYR A 50 24.25 9.80 -1.85
N SER A 51 24.07 8.53 -2.23
CA SER A 51 23.31 8.14 -3.41
C SER A 51 22.02 7.42 -3.05
N PHE A 52 21.02 7.49 -3.93
CA PHE A 52 19.69 6.93 -3.75
C PHE A 52 19.33 6.03 -4.94
N ILE A 53 18.76 4.86 -4.66
CA ILE A 53 18.22 3.94 -5.66
C ILE A 53 16.74 3.72 -5.34
N PHE A 54 15.87 3.96 -6.32
CA PHE A 54 14.48 3.52 -6.29
C PHE A 54 14.36 2.19 -7.04
N GLY A 55 13.52 1.30 -6.52
CA GLY A 55 13.22 0.04 -7.17
C GLY A 55 11.76 -0.38 -7.08
N ASP A 56 11.26 -0.99 -8.15
CA ASP A 56 9.88 -1.48 -8.25
C ASP A 56 9.85 -2.91 -8.83
N PHE A 57 9.32 -3.84 -8.04
CA PHE A 57 9.19 -5.24 -8.42
C PHE A 57 8.07 -5.47 -9.43
N ASN A 58 8.38 -6.26 -10.45
CA ASN A 58 7.43 -6.75 -11.44
C ASN A 58 7.01 -8.18 -11.12
N LYS A 59 5.78 -8.51 -11.49
CA LYS A 59 5.16 -9.86 -11.40
C LYS A 59 4.79 -10.32 -9.98
N LEU A 60 4.95 -9.50 -8.95
CA LEU A 60 4.51 -9.85 -7.59
C LEU A 60 3.00 -10.14 -7.53
N GLY A 61 2.18 -9.30 -8.16
CA GLY A 61 0.73 -9.50 -8.26
C GLY A 61 0.38 -10.84 -8.92
N VAL A 62 1.04 -11.18 -10.02
CA VAL A 62 0.85 -12.46 -10.74
C VAL A 62 1.22 -13.64 -9.85
N ILE A 63 2.36 -13.57 -9.15
CA ILE A 63 2.78 -14.63 -8.21
C ILE A 63 1.75 -14.81 -7.10
N ASN A 64 1.23 -13.71 -6.54
CA ASN A 64 0.19 -13.75 -5.52
C ASN A 64 -1.11 -14.36 -6.01
N ASP A 65 -1.52 -14.05 -7.24
CA ASP A 65 -2.77 -14.54 -7.82
C ASP A 65 -2.67 -16.04 -8.17
N VAL A 66 -1.51 -16.50 -8.65
CA VAL A 66 -1.27 -17.91 -9.05
C VAL A 66 -0.98 -18.81 -7.85
N TYR A 67 -0.09 -18.39 -6.96
CA TYR A 67 0.43 -19.24 -5.89
C TYR A 67 -0.09 -18.85 -4.50
N GLY A 68 -0.75 -17.69 -4.36
CA GLY A 68 -1.22 -17.16 -3.09
C GLY A 68 -0.21 -16.22 -2.43
N HIS A 69 -0.72 -15.37 -1.53
CA HIS A 69 0.07 -14.31 -0.88
C HIS A 69 1.28 -14.81 -0.07
N ASP A 70 1.18 -15.98 0.60
CA ASP A 70 2.31 -16.52 1.37
C ASP A 70 3.52 -16.83 0.45
N PHE A 71 3.27 -17.20 -0.80
CA PHE A 71 4.33 -17.45 -1.77
C PHE A 71 4.96 -16.17 -2.30
N GLY A 72 4.17 -15.14 -2.58
CA GLY A 72 4.70 -13.83 -2.98
C GLY A 72 5.50 -13.16 -1.86
N ASP A 73 5.03 -13.25 -0.62
CA ASP A 73 5.76 -12.76 0.56
C ASP A 73 7.13 -13.46 0.70
N ASN A 74 7.19 -14.78 0.49
CA ASN A 74 8.45 -15.52 0.50
C ASN A 74 9.38 -15.14 -0.67
N ALA A 75 8.83 -14.95 -1.88
CA ALA A 75 9.62 -14.51 -3.03
C ALA A 75 10.27 -13.14 -2.79
N LEU A 76 9.52 -12.19 -2.22
CA LEU A 76 10.04 -10.89 -1.80
C LEU A 76 11.11 -11.02 -0.72
N HIS A 77 10.91 -11.88 0.27
CA HIS A 77 11.89 -12.10 1.35
C HIS A 77 13.24 -12.56 0.81
N ILE A 78 13.24 -13.53 -0.10
CA ILE A 78 14.46 -14.01 -0.76
C ILE A 78 15.08 -12.90 -1.62
N ALA A 79 14.26 -12.12 -2.33
CA ALA A 79 14.74 -10.99 -3.13
C ALA A 79 15.43 -9.92 -2.26
N MET A 80 14.89 -9.59 -1.08
CA MET A 80 15.51 -8.64 -0.14
C MET A 80 16.88 -9.12 0.35
N ILE A 81 17.03 -10.41 0.66
CA ILE A 81 18.31 -11.01 1.06
C ILE A 81 19.35 -10.86 -0.07
N ILE A 82 18.94 -11.13 -1.31
CA ILE A 82 19.81 -10.97 -2.49
C ILE A 82 20.23 -9.51 -2.68
N ILE A 83 19.29 -8.58 -2.51
CA ILE A 83 19.55 -7.14 -2.61
C ILE A 83 20.54 -6.71 -1.53
N LYS A 84 20.35 -7.10 -0.27
CA LYS A 84 21.27 -6.75 0.82
C LYS A 84 22.69 -7.26 0.56
N ASN A 85 22.84 -8.45 0.00
CA ASN A 85 24.14 -9.01 -0.37
C ASN A 85 24.77 -8.36 -1.62
N SER A 86 24.04 -7.48 -2.31
CA SER A 86 24.48 -6.80 -3.53
C SER A 86 24.86 -5.33 -3.30
N VAL A 87 24.81 -4.86 -2.05
CA VAL A 87 25.12 -3.49 -1.63
C VAL A 87 26.07 -3.49 -0.43
N PRO A 88 26.78 -2.38 -0.14
CA PRO A 88 27.63 -2.25 1.04
C PRO A 88 26.92 -2.52 2.38
N ASP A 89 27.69 -2.89 3.41
CA ASP A 89 27.14 -3.20 4.73
C ASP A 89 26.45 -1.98 5.38
N ASP A 90 26.99 -0.78 5.16
CA ASP A 90 26.46 0.51 5.65
C ASP A 90 25.30 1.06 4.81
N SER A 91 24.86 0.35 3.77
CA SER A 91 23.68 0.72 2.99
C SER A 91 22.41 0.65 3.85
N VAL A 92 21.51 1.61 3.65
CA VAL A 92 20.17 1.59 4.24
C VAL A 92 19.16 1.11 3.19
N ILE A 93 18.47 0.00 3.46
CA ILE A 93 17.44 -0.54 2.57
C ILE A 93 16.08 -0.28 3.21
N VAL A 94 15.12 0.24 2.45
CA VAL A 94 13.78 0.56 2.89
C VAL A 94 12.77 -0.14 1.99
N ARG A 95 11.76 -0.80 2.57
CA ARG A 95 10.56 -1.22 1.87
C ARG A 95 9.56 -0.05 1.89
N ALA A 96 9.46 0.63 0.75
CA ALA A 96 8.62 1.81 0.57
C ALA A 96 7.13 1.46 0.46
N GLY A 97 6.85 0.36 -0.25
CA GLY A 97 5.51 -0.10 -0.59
C GLY A 97 5.44 -1.63 -0.71
N GLY A 98 4.36 -2.14 -1.30
CA GLY A 98 4.17 -3.59 -1.49
C GLY A 98 5.31 -4.22 -2.30
N ASP A 99 5.64 -3.59 -3.42
CA ASP A 99 6.64 -3.95 -4.42
C ASP A 99 7.73 -2.88 -4.61
N GLU A 100 7.67 -1.78 -3.86
CA GLU A 100 8.63 -0.67 -3.97
C GLU A 100 9.69 -0.70 -2.87
N ILE A 101 10.93 -0.36 -3.23
CA ILE A 101 12.07 -0.23 -2.31
C ILE A 101 12.88 1.04 -2.55
N TYR A 102 13.52 1.53 -1.49
CA TYR A 102 14.55 2.56 -1.54
C TYR A 102 15.87 1.98 -1.01
N ILE A 103 16.99 2.36 -1.61
CA ILE A 103 18.32 2.06 -1.09
C ILE A 103 19.12 3.36 -1.02
N ILE A 104 19.64 3.67 0.16
CA ILE A 104 20.55 4.80 0.37
C ILE A 104 21.95 4.24 0.60
N LEU A 105 22.92 4.76 -0.15
CA LEU A 105 24.33 4.41 -0.02
C LEU A 105 25.07 5.65 0.53
N PRO A 106 25.42 5.65 1.83
CA PRO A 106 26.18 6.75 2.43
C PRO A 106 27.56 6.88 1.78
N ASN A 107 28.06 8.11 1.61
CA ASN A 107 29.41 8.41 1.11
C ASN A 107 29.70 7.88 -0.31
N HIS A 108 28.66 7.68 -1.12
CA HIS A 108 28.75 7.16 -2.48
C HIS A 108 28.04 8.08 -3.49
N ASP A 109 28.53 8.07 -4.73
CA ASP A 109 28.00 8.84 -5.86
C ASP A 109 27.05 8.00 -6.74
N LYS A 110 26.39 8.63 -7.71
CA LYS A 110 25.51 7.95 -8.67
C LYS A 110 26.22 6.83 -9.43
N ASN A 111 27.49 6.99 -9.82
CA ASN A 111 28.22 5.96 -10.57
C ASN A 111 28.36 4.65 -9.77
N PHE A 112 28.59 4.77 -8.47
CA PHE A 112 28.61 3.62 -7.58
C PHE A 112 27.21 3.00 -7.44
N ALA A 113 26.17 3.83 -7.27
CA ALA A 113 24.79 3.37 -7.23
C ALA A 113 24.39 2.59 -8.50
N ASP A 114 24.75 3.06 -9.69
CA ASP A 114 24.50 2.39 -10.96
C ASP A 114 25.20 1.01 -11.04
N LYS A 115 26.39 0.86 -10.43
CA LYS A 115 27.07 -0.44 -10.32
C LYS A 115 26.33 -1.39 -9.38
N CYS A 116 25.87 -0.90 -8.24
CA CYS A 116 25.03 -1.66 -7.31
C CYS A 116 23.72 -2.10 -7.98
N SER A 117 23.03 -1.21 -8.70
CA SER A 117 21.79 -1.53 -9.43
C SER A 117 22.00 -2.66 -10.44
N LYS A 118 23.08 -2.61 -11.23
CA LYS A 118 23.43 -3.70 -12.17
C LYS A 118 23.75 -5.01 -11.43
N LEU A 119 24.43 -4.94 -10.29
CA LEU A 119 24.75 -6.12 -9.49
C LEU A 119 23.48 -6.76 -8.92
N ILE A 120 22.56 -5.95 -8.39
CA ILE A 120 21.24 -6.38 -7.91
C ILE A 120 20.47 -7.10 -9.03
N GLN A 121 20.32 -6.47 -10.19
CA GLN A 121 19.59 -7.05 -11.34
C GLN A 121 20.20 -8.39 -11.75
N ASN A 122 21.52 -8.46 -11.91
CA ASN A 122 22.22 -9.68 -12.28
C ASN A 122 22.03 -10.80 -11.25
N ASN A 123 22.09 -10.48 -9.96
CA ASN A 123 21.94 -11.47 -8.89
C ASN A 123 20.50 -11.96 -8.77
N LEU A 124 19.50 -11.09 -8.93
CA LEU A 124 18.09 -11.51 -8.98
C LEU A 124 17.81 -12.39 -10.20
N GLN A 125 18.35 -12.03 -11.38
CA GLN A 125 18.21 -12.83 -12.59
C GLN A 125 18.83 -14.23 -12.43
N LYS A 126 20.05 -14.32 -11.87
CA LYS A 126 20.70 -15.61 -11.56
C LYS A 126 19.88 -16.48 -10.62
N ASN A 127 19.11 -15.85 -9.74
CA ASN A 127 18.27 -16.53 -8.75
C ASN A 127 16.78 -16.53 -9.14
N ALA A 128 16.43 -16.26 -10.41
CA ALA A 128 15.05 -16.09 -10.86
C ALA A 128 14.13 -17.25 -10.47
N ALA A 129 14.63 -18.50 -10.51
CA ALA A 129 13.85 -19.67 -10.09
C ALA A 129 13.49 -19.65 -8.59
N LEU A 130 14.40 -19.19 -7.73
CA LEU A 130 14.19 -19.10 -6.27
C LEU A 130 13.16 -18.03 -5.92
N ILE A 131 13.17 -16.92 -6.66
CA ILE A 131 12.22 -15.80 -6.50
C ILE A 131 11.01 -15.91 -7.45
N ARG A 132 10.75 -17.09 -8.03
CA ARG A 132 9.57 -17.37 -8.88
C ARG A 132 9.40 -16.41 -10.07
N GLY A 133 10.51 -15.99 -10.66
CA GLY A 133 10.53 -15.08 -11.80
C GLY A 133 10.22 -13.62 -11.44
N LEU A 134 10.16 -13.29 -10.15
CA LEU A 134 10.13 -11.91 -9.68
C LEU A 134 11.34 -11.17 -10.26
N SER A 135 11.11 -9.95 -10.74
CA SER A 135 12.15 -9.08 -11.32
C SER A 135 11.96 -7.68 -10.80
N ILE A 136 12.96 -6.81 -10.88
CA ILE A 136 12.90 -5.45 -10.35
C ILE A 136 13.44 -4.49 -11.39
N GLU A 137 12.81 -3.33 -11.52
CA GLU A 137 13.43 -2.19 -12.20
C GLU A 137 13.97 -1.19 -11.21
N LEU A 138 15.15 -0.64 -11.56
CA LEU A 138 15.95 0.21 -10.69
C LEU A 138 16.35 1.47 -11.44
N ALA A 139 16.30 2.60 -10.75
CA ALA A 139 16.91 3.86 -11.17
C ALA A 139 17.69 4.46 -10.01
N SER A 140 18.76 5.20 -10.30
CA SER A 140 19.62 5.77 -9.26
C SER A 140 20.01 7.21 -9.52
N SER A 141 20.20 7.98 -8.44
CA SER A 141 20.69 9.34 -8.45
C SER A 141 21.53 9.61 -7.18
N ASP A 142 22.02 10.82 -6.99
CA ASP A 142 22.74 11.22 -5.79
C ASP A 142 22.37 12.62 -5.30
N SER A 143 22.72 12.89 -4.04
CA SER A 143 22.47 14.14 -3.31
C SER A 143 22.96 15.42 -4.00
N THR A 144 23.74 15.33 -5.09
CA THR A 144 24.07 16.51 -5.91
C THR A 144 22.88 17.00 -6.75
N HIS A 145 21.84 16.19 -6.88
CA HIS A 145 20.64 16.46 -7.67
C HIS A 145 19.41 16.88 -6.85
N GLY A 146 19.57 17.13 -5.54
CA GLY A 146 18.50 17.60 -4.67
C GLY A 146 18.39 16.83 -3.36
N ASN A 147 17.32 17.11 -2.61
CA ASN A 147 16.99 16.37 -1.40
C ASN A 147 16.37 15.01 -1.73
N ILE A 148 16.08 14.20 -0.72
CA ILE A 148 15.52 12.85 -0.89
C ILE A 148 14.22 12.83 -1.70
N ASP A 149 13.34 13.83 -1.56
CA ASP A 149 12.08 13.88 -2.33
C ASP A 149 12.35 14.15 -3.81
N ASP A 150 13.33 15.02 -4.12
CA ASP A 150 13.77 15.28 -5.50
C ASP A 150 14.35 14.01 -6.12
N LEU A 151 15.22 13.28 -5.39
CA LEU A 151 15.81 12.03 -5.86
C LEU A 151 14.76 10.95 -6.11
N LEU A 152 13.76 10.85 -5.23
CA LEU A 152 12.64 9.93 -5.38
C LEU A 152 11.85 10.25 -6.66
N SER A 153 11.50 11.53 -6.88
CA SER A 153 10.77 11.94 -8.08
C SER A 153 11.55 11.66 -9.37
N ILE A 154 12.86 11.93 -9.38
CA ILE A 154 13.71 11.66 -10.54
C ILE A 154 13.74 10.15 -10.86
N THR A 155 13.99 9.33 -9.84
CA THR A 155 14.21 7.89 -10.02
C THR A 155 12.90 7.12 -10.28
N ASP A 156 11.77 7.52 -9.71
CA ASP A 156 10.45 6.96 -10.01
C ASP A 156 10.03 7.18 -11.47
N ASN A 157 10.22 8.41 -11.98
CA ASN A 157 9.96 8.73 -13.38
C ASN A 157 10.82 7.87 -14.34
N GLU A 158 12.09 7.63 -14.00
CA GLU A 158 12.98 6.79 -14.80
C GLU A 158 12.51 5.32 -14.83
N VAL A 159 12.14 4.75 -13.68
CA VAL A 159 11.56 3.39 -13.60
C VAL A 159 10.27 3.28 -14.40
N THR A 160 9.39 4.27 -14.30
CA THR A 160 8.13 4.33 -15.06
C THR A 160 8.39 4.34 -16.57
N ASN A 161 9.36 5.12 -17.04
CA ASN A 161 9.75 5.15 -18.45
C ASN A 161 10.34 3.81 -18.92
N ILE A 162 11.19 3.16 -18.10
CA ILE A 162 11.72 1.82 -18.40
C ILE A 162 10.58 0.82 -18.58
N LYS A 163 9.61 0.81 -17.66
CA LYS A 163 8.44 -0.08 -17.73
C LYS A 163 7.59 0.17 -18.98
N ALA A 164 7.38 1.43 -19.36
CA ALA A 164 6.62 1.81 -20.55
C ALA A 164 7.31 1.40 -21.87
N SER A 165 8.64 1.29 -21.88
CA SER A 165 9.44 0.96 -23.07
C SER A 165 9.54 -0.53 -23.43
N ARG A 166 8.92 -1.42 -22.65
CA ARG A 166 9.02 -2.88 -22.84
C ARG A 166 8.24 -3.34 -24.08
N GLU A 167 8.90 -4.09 -24.97
CA GLU A 167 8.22 -4.79 -26.07
C GLU A 167 7.29 -5.90 -25.53
N LYS A 168 6.13 -6.09 -26.18
CA LYS A 168 5.00 -6.95 -25.76
C LYS A 168 5.33 -8.43 -25.50
N THR A 169 6.50 -8.93 -25.90
CA THR A 169 6.85 -10.35 -25.85
C THR A 169 7.47 -10.72 -24.50
N ASN A 170 6.62 -10.92 -23.49
CA ASN A 170 6.79 -11.74 -22.28
C ASN A 170 5.70 -11.38 -21.26
N SER A 171 4.48 -11.18 -21.76
CA SER A 171 3.32 -10.81 -20.96
C SER A 171 2.45 -12.05 -20.68
N PRO A 172 1.80 -12.16 -19.51
CA PRO A 172 0.80 -13.19 -19.21
C PRO A 172 -0.29 -13.40 -20.28
N SER A 173 -0.44 -12.44 -21.19
CA SER A 173 -1.32 -12.50 -22.37
C SER A 173 -1.09 -13.71 -23.29
N ASP A 174 0.14 -14.24 -23.38
CA ASP A 174 0.43 -15.37 -24.27
C ASP A 174 -0.01 -16.73 -23.67
N ILE A 175 -0.24 -16.79 -22.35
CA ILE A 175 -0.63 -18.01 -21.64
C ILE A 175 -2.16 -18.20 -21.62
N LEU A 176 -2.93 -17.11 -21.78
CA LEU A 176 -4.40 -17.11 -21.62
C LEU A 176 -5.16 -17.30 -22.95
N ALA A 177 -4.55 -17.01 -24.10
CA ALA A 177 -5.26 -16.98 -25.39
C ALA A 177 -5.80 -18.35 -25.83
N ASP A 178 -5.11 -19.44 -25.49
CA ASP A 178 -5.48 -20.82 -25.87
C ASP A 178 -6.69 -21.36 -25.09
N ASP A 179 -7.10 -20.71 -23.98
CA ASP A 179 -8.17 -21.17 -23.09
C ASP A 179 -9.55 -20.53 -23.39
N PHE A 180 -9.65 -19.58 -24.33
CA PHE A 180 -10.89 -18.87 -24.61
C PHE A 180 -11.71 -19.48 -25.75
N LEU A 181 -13.03 -19.57 -25.54
CA LEU A 181 -13.97 -19.92 -26.62
C LEU A 181 -13.90 -18.89 -27.76
N PRO A 182 -13.98 -19.33 -29.03
CA PRO A 182 -13.79 -18.45 -30.18
C PRO A 182 -14.89 -17.41 -30.31
N LEU A 183 -14.49 -16.17 -30.61
CA LEU A 183 -15.41 -15.07 -30.96
C LEU A 183 -15.65 -15.00 -32.47
N GLN A 184 -16.74 -14.36 -32.88
CA GLN A 184 -17.17 -14.33 -34.27
C GLN A 184 -16.46 -13.23 -35.09
N THR A 185 -16.53 -13.34 -36.42
CA THR A 185 -16.11 -12.30 -37.36
C THR A 185 -17.25 -12.01 -38.33
N PRO A 186 -17.35 -10.80 -38.90
CA PRO A 186 -18.39 -10.50 -39.90
C PRO A 186 -18.35 -11.43 -41.10
N GLU A 187 -19.51 -11.76 -41.66
CA GLU A 187 -19.59 -12.57 -42.88
C GLU A 187 -18.97 -11.83 -44.09
N SER A 188 -18.33 -12.58 -45.00
CA SER A 188 -17.80 -12.05 -46.27
C SER A 188 -16.70 -10.98 -46.16
N ILE A 189 -15.71 -11.19 -45.28
CA ILE A 189 -14.51 -10.34 -45.15
C ILE A 189 -13.25 -10.98 -45.77
N SER A 190 -12.26 -10.15 -46.13
CA SER A 190 -10.99 -10.60 -46.71
C SER A 190 -10.14 -11.41 -45.71
N SER A 191 -9.21 -12.25 -46.20
CA SER A 191 -8.33 -13.05 -45.31
C SER A 191 -7.49 -12.17 -44.38
N LYS A 192 -6.98 -11.04 -44.87
CA LYS A 192 -6.23 -10.06 -44.05
C LYS A 192 -7.12 -9.43 -42.98
N GLU A 193 -8.37 -9.13 -43.32
CA GLU A 193 -9.32 -8.59 -42.36
C GLU A 193 -9.71 -9.64 -41.29
N LYS A 194 -9.81 -10.93 -41.66
CA LYS A 194 -10.03 -12.01 -40.69
C LYS A 194 -8.92 -12.09 -39.65
N GLU A 195 -7.67 -11.91 -40.06
CA GLU A 195 -6.51 -11.87 -39.16
C GLU A 195 -6.63 -10.71 -38.17
N SER A 196 -6.92 -9.49 -38.67
CA SER A 196 -7.15 -8.33 -37.81
C SER A 196 -8.31 -8.53 -36.83
N TRP A 197 -9.41 -9.18 -37.25
CA TRP A 197 -10.50 -9.53 -36.34
C TRP A 197 -10.10 -10.59 -35.31
N SER A 198 -9.26 -11.56 -35.68
CA SER A 198 -8.75 -12.56 -34.74
C SER A 198 -7.91 -11.91 -33.65
N GLU A 199 -7.03 -10.98 -34.01
CA GLU A 199 -6.24 -10.20 -33.05
C GLU A 199 -7.13 -9.34 -32.15
N LEU A 200 -8.11 -8.64 -32.71
CA LEU A 200 -9.09 -7.88 -31.93
C LEU A 200 -9.86 -8.78 -30.95
N ASN A 201 -10.28 -9.95 -31.38
CA ASN A 201 -11.01 -10.90 -30.56
C ASN A 201 -10.16 -11.40 -29.38
N ASN A 202 -8.87 -11.63 -29.59
CA ASN A 202 -7.93 -11.96 -28.51
C ASN A 202 -7.80 -10.80 -27.52
N LEU A 203 -7.65 -9.56 -28.00
CA LEU A 203 -7.62 -8.37 -27.15
C LEU A 203 -8.91 -8.24 -26.32
N VAL A 204 -10.07 -8.47 -26.92
CA VAL A 204 -11.37 -8.44 -26.21
C VAL A 204 -11.41 -9.46 -25.09
N ASN A 205 -11.04 -10.72 -25.37
CA ASN A 205 -11.04 -11.77 -24.36
C ASN A 205 -10.12 -11.44 -23.17
N ILE A 206 -8.91 -10.95 -23.45
CA ILE A 206 -7.94 -10.56 -22.41
C ILE A 206 -8.49 -9.40 -21.58
N SER A 207 -8.96 -8.33 -22.23
CA SER A 207 -9.43 -7.15 -21.50
C SER A 207 -10.70 -7.42 -20.69
N VAL A 208 -11.62 -8.26 -21.17
CA VAL A 208 -12.80 -8.69 -20.39
C VAL A 208 -12.38 -9.55 -19.20
N TYR A 209 -11.45 -10.49 -19.40
CA TYR A 209 -10.89 -11.30 -18.32
C TYR A 209 -10.24 -10.41 -17.23
N GLU A 210 -9.33 -9.51 -17.61
CA GLU A 210 -8.65 -8.61 -16.68
C GLU A 210 -9.64 -7.72 -15.93
N PHE A 211 -10.63 -7.15 -16.63
CA PHE A 211 -11.71 -6.40 -16.01
C PHE A 211 -12.43 -7.20 -14.92
N LEU A 212 -12.84 -8.45 -15.21
CA LEU A 212 -13.52 -9.30 -14.23
C LEU A 212 -12.64 -9.66 -13.03
N GLN A 213 -11.32 -9.81 -13.20
CA GLN A 213 -10.40 -10.07 -12.07
C GLN A 213 -10.31 -8.90 -11.08
N ASN A 214 -10.70 -7.68 -11.48
CA ASN A 214 -10.72 -6.52 -10.59
C ASN A 214 -11.84 -6.58 -9.54
N PHE A 215 -12.90 -7.37 -9.77
CA PHE A 215 -13.94 -7.65 -8.77
C PHE A 215 -13.47 -8.61 -7.66
N ARG A 216 -12.29 -9.22 -7.82
CA ARG A 216 -11.75 -10.29 -6.96
C ARG A 216 -12.81 -11.35 -6.63
N PRO A 217 -13.38 -12.02 -7.64
CA PRO A 217 -14.38 -13.06 -7.39
C PRO A 217 -13.79 -14.12 -6.44
N SER A 218 -14.52 -14.45 -5.37
CA SER A 218 -14.17 -15.61 -4.54
C SER A 218 -14.47 -16.90 -5.31
N LYS A 219 -14.00 -18.05 -4.81
CA LYS A 219 -14.28 -19.36 -5.43
C LYS A 219 -15.78 -19.64 -5.61
N ASN A 220 -16.61 -19.13 -4.71
CA ASN A 220 -18.07 -19.30 -4.72
C ASN A 220 -18.80 -18.13 -5.39
N PHE A 221 -18.07 -17.17 -5.98
CA PHE A 221 -18.69 -16.11 -6.75
C PHE A 221 -19.25 -16.72 -8.02
N GLU A 222 -20.55 -16.92 -8.07
CA GLU A 222 -21.22 -17.40 -9.28
C GLU A 222 -21.47 -16.21 -10.23
N PHE A 223 -20.80 -16.23 -11.38
CA PHE A 223 -21.10 -15.31 -12.47
C PHE A 223 -22.29 -15.90 -13.23
N LYS A 224 -23.38 -15.13 -13.37
CA LYS A 224 -24.65 -15.60 -13.92
C LYS A 224 -25.07 -14.70 -15.08
N PRO A 225 -26.04 -15.14 -15.91
CA PRO A 225 -26.60 -14.30 -16.95
C PRO A 225 -27.19 -13.00 -16.41
N GLN A 226 -27.74 -13.01 -15.18
CA GLN A 226 -28.25 -11.80 -14.53
C GLN A 226 -27.17 -10.73 -14.28
N GLN A 227 -25.92 -11.12 -14.05
CA GLN A 227 -24.81 -10.18 -13.85
C GLN A 227 -24.36 -9.60 -15.20
N ILE A 228 -24.48 -10.38 -16.28
CA ILE A 228 -24.27 -9.89 -17.65
C ILE A 228 -25.37 -8.90 -18.03
N VAL A 229 -26.63 -9.19 -17.68
CA VAL A 229 -27.75 -8.24 -17.82
C VAL A 229 -27.49 -6.97 -17.01
N ASP A 230 -27.10 -7.10 -15.74
CA ASP A 230 -26.76 -5.97 -14.88
C ASP A 230 -25.57 -5.16 -15.44
N SER A 231 -24.67 -5.81 -16.20
CA SER A 231 -23.53 -5.14 -16.85
C SER A 231 -23.87 -4.49 -18.18
N SER A 232 -24.97 -4.87 -18.81
CA SER A 232 -25.30 -4.46 -20.18
C SER A 232 -25.42 -2.94 -20.34
N ASP A 233 -25.91 -2.27 -19.31
CA ASP A 233 -25.98 -0.82 -19.24
C ASP A 233 -24.58 -0.21 -19.35
N PHE A 234 -23.66 -0.51 -18.43
CA PHE A 234 -22.34 0.13 -18.49
C PHE A 234 -21.53 -0.35 -19.70
N VAL A 235 -21.63 -1.62 -20.11
CA VAL A 235 -20.90 -2.15 -21.27
C VAL A 235 -21.28 -1.39 -22.53
N THR A 236 -22.59 -1.27 -22.81
CA THR A 236 -23.08 -0.58 -24.00
C THR A 236 -22.73 0.91 -23.97
N ASN A 237 -23.00 1.58 -22.84
CA ASN A 237 -22.76 3.02 -22.73
C ASN A 237 -21.29 3.39 -22.76
N THR A 238 -20.43 2.54 -22.19
CA THR A 238 -18.98 2.70 -22.28
C THR A 238 -18.53 2.59 -23.72
N PHE A 239 -18.99 1.57 -24.45
CA PHE A 239 -18.63 1.39 -25.86
C PHE A 239 -19.06 2.56 -26.72
N VAL A 240 -20.29 3.05 -26.51
CA VAL A 240 -20.80 4.23 -27.21
C VAL A 240 -19.95 5.46 -26.90
N SER A 241 -19.70 5.74 -25.62
CA SER A 241 -18.88 6.88 -25.18
C SER A 241 -17.47 6.82 -25.76
N LEU A 242 -16.79 5.66 -25.69
CA LEU A 242 -15.44 5.50 -26.24
C LEU A 242 -15.41 5.68 -27.76
N LEU A 243 -16.34 5.06 -28.47
CA LEU A 243 -16.40 5.21 -29.93
C LEU A 243 -16.68 6.67 -30.32
N ASP A 244 -17.59 7.35 -29.63
CA ASP A 244 -17.90 8.75 -29.92
C ASP A 244 -16.69 9.66 -29.64
N GLU A 245 -16.01 9.46 -28.50
CA GLU A 245 -14.79 10.19 -28.14
C GLU A 245 -13.68 9.99 -29.16
N LYS A 246 -13.43 8.74 -29.57
CA LYS A 246 -12.38 8.41 -30.55
C LYS A 246 -12.73 8.81 -31.98
N MET A 247 -14.00 9.11 -32.25
CA MET A 247 -14.50 9.57 -33.54
C MET A 247 -14.85 11.07 -33.54
N ASP A 248 -14.39 11.85 -32.55
CA ASP A 248 -14.64 13.29 -32.43
C ASP A 248 -16.14 13.66 -32.49
N ASN A 249 -16.98 12.89 -31.80
CA ASN A 249 -18.46 13.03 -31.77
C ASN A 249 -19.17 12.79 -33.12
N ASN A 250 -18.59 11.94 -33.98
CA ASN A 250 -19.14 11.63 -35.31
C ASN A 250 -19.71 10.21 -35.45
N LEU A 251 -20.33 9.66 -34.40
CA LEU A 251 -20.98 8.35 -34.47
C LEU A 251 -22.06 8.26 -35.57
N PRO A 252 -22.15 7.13 -36.31
CA PRO A 252 -23.17 6.95 -37.34
C PRO A 252 -24.60 7.00 -36.79
N LYS A 253 -25.46 7.86 -37.37
CA LYS A 253 -26.87 8.01 -36.94
C LYS A 253 -27.66 6.70 -36.89
N LYS A 254 -27.42 5.80 -37.86
CA LYS A 254 -28.06 4.47 -37.89
C LYS A 254 -27.68 3.61 -36.68
N PHE A 255 -26.43 3.69 -36.24
CA PHE A 255 -25.93 2.98 -35.08
C PHE A 255 -26.54 3.56 -33.79
N THR A 256 -26.57 4.88 -33.65
CA THR A 256 -27.21 5.54 -32.49
C THR A 256 -28.72 5.27 -32.41
N SER A 257 -29.40 5.12 -33.55
CA SER A 257 -30.84 4.77 -33.58
C SER A 257 -31.05 3.31 -33.15
N PHE A 258 -30.28 2.38 -33.73
CA PHE A 258 -30.35 0.96 -33.37
C PHE A 258 -30.15 0.75 -31.86
N LEU A 259 -29.17 1.43 -31.26
CA LEU A 259 -28.91 1.30 -29.83
C LEU A 259 -30.03 1.88 -28.97
N LYS A 260 -30.69 2.97 -29.39
CA LYS A 260 -31.84 3.51 -28.65
C LYS A 260 -33.04 2.55 -28.66
N ASP A 261 -33.20 1.78 -29.74
CA ASP A 261 -34.31 0.84 -29.89
C ASP A 261 -34.06 -0.47 -29.11
N GLU A 262 -32.82 -0.97 -29.12
CA GLU A 262 -32.44 -2.24 -28.48
C GLU A 262 -31.97 -2.09 -27.02
N TYR A 263 -31.41 -0.92 -26.67
CA TYR A 263 -30.81 -0.61 -25.37
C TYR A 263 -31.23 0.79 -24.87
N PRO A 264 -32.49 0.97 -24.43
CA PRO A 264 -33.11 2.28 -24.23
C PRO A 264 -32.59 3.07 -23.01
N TYR A 265 -31.69 2.50 -22.20
CA TYR A 265 -31.24 3.11 -20.95
C TYR A 265 -29.76 3.53 -20.99
N ILE A 266 -29.53 4.83 -20.80
CA ILE A 266 -28.22 5.43 -20.59
C ILE A 266 -28.17 5.89 -19.13
N PRO A 267 -27.60 5.12 -18.18
CA PRO A 267 -27.22 5.62 -16.86
C PRO A 267 -26.33 6.86 -16.97
N ILE A 268 -26.66 7.85 -16.15
CA ILE A 268 -25.83 9.04 -15.95
C ILE A 268 -24.94 8.75 -14.74
N TYR A 269 -23.63 8.80 -14.95
CA TYR A 269 -22.61 8.75 -13.89
C TYR A 269 -21.97 10.12 -13.76
N ASP A 270 -21.71 10.54 -12.53
CA ASP A 270 -20.96 11.78 -12.29
C ASP A 270 -19.52 11.61 -12.77
N THR A 271 -18.91 12.68 -13.24
CA THR A 271 -17.51 12.68 -13.66
C THR A 271 -16.58 12.71 -12.44
N PRO A 272 -15.50 11.93 -12.41
CA PRO A 272 -14.51 12.02 -11.34
C PRO A 272 -13.89 13.42 -11.27
N ASP A 273 -13.89 14.02 -10.09
CA ASP A 273 -13.19 15.30 -9.87
C ASP A 273 -11.72 15.03 -9.55
N THR A 274 -10.85 15.31 -10.52
CA THR A 274 -9.41 15.09 -10.41
C THR A 274 -8.64 16.35 -9.95
N SER A 275 -9.35 17.43 -9.60
CA SER A 275 -8.73 18.73 -9.32
C SER A 275 -8.15 18.90 -7.90
N ASN A 276 -8.42 17.99 -6.97
CA ASN A 276 -7.88 18.04 -5.61
C ASN A 276 -6.52 17.34 -5.49
N LYS A 277 -5.45 18.01 -5.91
CA LYS A 277 -4.08 17.71 -5.43
C LYS A 277 -3.83 18.52 -4.15
N TYR A 278 -3.55 17.82 -3.05
CA TYR A 278 -3.08 18.29 -1.74
C TYR A 278 -2.86 19.80 -1.58
N ASP A 279 -3.79 20.44 -0.86
CA ASP A 279 -3.58 21.74 -0.24
C ASP A 279 -2.66 21.53 0.98
N THR A 280 -1.39 21.91 0.85
CA THR A 280 -0.38 21.82 1.92
C THR A 280 -0.39 23.10 2.74
N ASP A 281 -1.46 23.34 3.47
CA ASP A 281 -1.58 24.52 4.33
C ASP A 281 -1.69 24.11 5.82
N VAL A 282 -0.56 23.69 6.38
CA VAL A 282 -0.31 23.71 7.83
C VAL A 282 0.90 24.59 8.09
N ASN A 283 0.70 25.91 8.00
CA ASN A 283 1.57 26.88 8.65
C ASN A 283 0.87 28.24 8.81
N LYS A 284 0.08 28.39 9.88
CA LYS A 284 -0.23 29.70 10.46
C LYS A 284 -0.21 29.64 11.99
N ASN A 285 0.87 30.17 12.56
CA ASN A 285 0.91 31.23 13.58
C ASN A 285 1.95 30.95 14.68
N ASN A 286 3.04 31.72 14.67
CA ASN A 286 3.41 32.66 15.74
C ASN A 286 4.87 33.10 15.54
N SER A 287 5.03 34.27 14.90
CA SER A 287 6.27 35.03 14.88
C SER A 287 6.51 35.68 16.24
N ILE A 288 7.43 35.12 17.03
CA ILE A 288 8.14 35.91 18.05
C ILE A 288 9.35 36.51 17.34
N GLU A 289 9.36 37.83 17.20
CA GLU A 289 10.50 38.56 16.62
C GLU A 289 11.77 38.29 17.43
N ALA A 290 12.79 37.75 16.78
CA ALA A 290 14.10 37.56 17.35
C ALA A 290 14.72 38.93 17.69
N ARG A 291 15.07 39.15 18.97
CA ARG A 291 15.89 40.29 19.35
C ARG A 291 17.28 40.12 18.77
N ASN A 292 17.76 41.20 18.19
CA ASN A 292 18.94 41.24 17.35
C ASN A 292 20.19 41.12 18.24
N LEU A 293 20.94 40.01 18.14
CA LEU A 293 22.28 39.83 18.76
C LEU A 293 23.31 40.88 18.31
N ASN A 294 22.94 41.72 17.34
CA ASN A 294 23.77 42.78 16.78
C ASN A 294 23.81 44.05 17.64
N ASN A 295 23.06 44.13 18.75
CA ASN A 295 23.11 45.27 19.66
C ASN A 295 23.45 44.81 21.08
N LEU A 296 24.75 44.79 21.39
CA LEU A 296 25.29 44.37 22.70
C LEU A 296 24.88 45.31 23.84
N ASP A 297 24.46 46.53 23.54
CA ASP A 297 23.97 47.53 24.51
C ASP A 297 22.66 47.11 25.21
N ASP A 298 21.98 46.08 24.70
CA ASP A 298 20.77 45.48 25.30
C ASP A 298 21.10 44.46 26.41
N TYR A 299 22.38 44.13 26.62
CA TYR A 299 22.87 43.18 27.62
C TYR A 299 23.66 43.93 28.70
N SER A 300 23.59 43.48 29.96
CA SER A 300 24.46 44.07 30.98
C SER A 300 25.91 43.62 30.82
N ASP A 301 26.87 44.48 31.20
CA ASP A 301 28.31 44.19 31.14
C ASP A 301 28.70 42.90 31.89
N GLU A 302 27.94 42.54 32.93
CA GLU A 302 28.14 41.34 33.75
C GLU A 302 27.64 40.06 33.06
N GLU A 303 26.61 40.15 32.21
CA GLU A 303 26.06 39.03 31.43
C GLU A 303 26.94 38.70 30.23
N LEU A 304 27.48 39.71 29.55
CA LEU A 304 28.37 39.50 28.40
C LEU A 304 29.72 38.89 28.81
N GLN A 305 30.28 39.34 29.92
CA GLN A 305 31.59 38.88 30.39
C GLN A 305 31.55 37.44 30.94
N ASN A 306 30.47 37.04 31.63
CA ASN A 306 30.30 35.66 32.12
C ASN A 306 30.11 34.64 31.00
N ILE A 307 29.44 35.04 29.91
CA ILE A 307 29.19 34.21 28.72
C ILE A 307 30.51 33.96 27.95
N VAL A 308 31.39 34.96 27.87
CA VAL A 308 32.63 34.86 27.09
C VAL A 308 33.75 34.17 27.88
N ASP A 309 33.88 34.44 29.18
CA ASP A 309 35.02 33.97 29.96
C ASP A 309 34.91 32.50 30.38
N THR A 310 33.68 32.04 30.66
CA THR A 310 33.42 30.66 31.10
C THR A 310 33.59 29.66 29.96
N LEU A 311 33.28 30.06 28.72
CA LEU A 311 33.33 29.19 27.55
C LEU A 311 34.73 29.13 26.93
N ASN A 312 35.49 30.23 26.95
CA ASN A 312 36.77 30.30 26.26
C ASN A 312 37.95 29.78 27.09
N ASN A 313 38.01 30.05 28.40
CA ASN A 313 39.21 29.75 29.18
C ASN A 313 39.43 28.26 29.47
N GLY A 314 38.36 27.48 29.63
CA GLY A 314 38.49 26.03 29.84
C GLY A 314 38.90 25.25 28.60
N PHE A 315 38.48 25.71 27.41
CA PHE A 315 38.63 24.97 26.16
C PHE A 315 39.95 25.28 25.44
N TYR A 316 40.42 26.54 25.52
CA TYR A 316 41.68 26.96 24.88
C TYR A 316 42.92 26.31 25.51
N GLN A 317 42.95 26.10 26.83
CA GLN A 317 44.13 25.51 27.48
C GLN A 317 44.32 24.02 27.15
N LEU A 318 43.24 23.29 26.90
CA LEU A 318 43.29 21.86 26.59
C LEU A 318 43.78 21.61 25.16
N ILE A 319 43.32 22.42 24.20
CA ILE A 319 43.66 22.30 22.77
C ILE A 319 45.06 22.85 22.48
N ARG A 320 45.47 23.95 23.12
CA ARG A 320 46.82 24.54 22.93
C ARG A 320 47.94 23.57 23.33
N ASN A 321 47.71 22.74 24.34
CA ASN A 321 48.70 21.78 24.82
C ASN A 321 48.69 20.45 24.04
N ASN A 322 47.70 20.20 23.18
CA ASN A 322 47.56 18.95 22.42
C ASN A 322 46.90 19.17 21.03
N PRO A 323 47.58 19.81 20.06
CA PRO A 323 47.00 20.15 18.75
C PRO A 323 46.55 18.94 17.92
N GLU A 324 47.12 17.76 18.16
CA GLU A 324 46.77 16.52 17.47
C GLU A 324 45.38 15.97 17.88
N LEU A 325 44.79 16.43 19.00
CA LEU A 325 43.42 16.05 19.38
C LEU A 325 42.38 16.51 18.37
N LEU A 326 42.64 17.60 17.63
CA LEU A 326 41.76 18.11 16.57
C LEU A 326 41.62 17.18 15.37
N LYS A 327 42.54 16.21 15.20
CA LYS A 327 42.50 15.22 14.12
C LYS A 327 41.88 13.89 14.53
N HIS A 328 41.56 13.72 15.81
CA HIS A 328 41.01 12.45 16.31
C HIS A 328 39.52 12.34 15.95
N PRO A 329 39.02 11.17 15.47
CA PRO A 329 37.64 11.00 15.00
C PRO A 329 36.56 11.38 16.03
N TYR A 330 36.90 11.22 17.31
CA TYR A 330 36.06 11.65 18.42
C TYR A 330 35.81 13.16 18.41
N PHE A 331 36.80 14.01 18.08
CA PHE A 331 36.65 15.47 18.09
C PHE A 331 36.01 16.01 16.79
N GLN A 332 36.19 15.34 15.65
CA GLN A 332 35.46 15.64 14.41
C GLN A 332 33.93 15.46 14.60
N PHE A 333 33.51 14.44 15.35
CA PHE A 333 32.11 14.20 15.72
C PHE A 333 31.51 15.28 16.66
N PHE A 334 32.32 16.01 17.44
CA PHE A 334 31.84 17.09 18.32
C PHE A 334 31.87 18.48 17.68
N LEU A 335 32.62 18.67 16.59
CA LEU A 335 32.77 19.96 15.90
C LEU A 335 31.67 20.22 14.86
N SER A 336 30.87 19.21 14.49
CA SER A 336 29.67 19.37 13.66
C SER A 336 28.48 19.85 14.50
N ASN A 337 28.46 21.16 14.75
CA ASN A 337 27.29 22.04 14.97
C ASN A 337 26.25 21.72 16.08
N ASN A 338 26.30 22.54 17.14
CA ASN A 338 25.20 22.97 18.03
C ASN A 338 24.42 21.92 18.86
N LYS A 339 24.92 21.66 20.09
CA LYS A 339 24.19 21.49 21.38
C LYS A 339 22.86 20.69 21.48
N LYS A 340 22.46 19.89 20.50
CA LYS A 340 21.38 18.90 20.66
C LYS A 340 21.82 17.58 20.05
N ILE A 341 21.85 16.53 20.86
CA ILE A 341 21.93 15.15 20.34
C ILE A 341 20.80 15.02 19.31
N ASN A 342 21.14 14.77 18.04
CA ASN A 342 20.12 14.44 17.06
C ASN A 342 19.58 13.06 17.43
N MET A 343 18.42 13.04 18.09
CA MET A 343 17.81 11.82 18.62
C MET A 343 17.49 10.83 17.50
N ASN A 344 17.20 11.30 16.28
CA ASN A 344 16.95 10.43 15.14
C ASN A 344 18.23 9.71 14.73
N ASN A 345 19.36 10.42 14.62
CA ASN A 345 20.66 9.82 14.31
C ASN A 345 21.06 8.81 15.38
N LEU A 346 20.86 9.14 16.66
CA LEU A 346 21.14 8.26 17.79
C LEU A 346 20.26 6.99 17.76
N ILE A 347 18.95 7.15 17.56
CA ILE A 347 18.01 6.03 17.44
C ILE A 347 18.37 5.14 16.26
N HIS A 348 18.72 5.74 15.11
CA HIS A 348 19.14 5.00 13.93
C HIS A 348 20.39 4.16 14.20
N SER A 349 21.45 4.76 14.77
CA SER A 349 22.69 4.04 15.08
C SER A 349 22.46 2.88 16.06
N ILE A 350 21.61 3.08 17.07
CA ILE A 350 21.32 2.03 18.06
C ILE A 350 20.54 0.88 17.41
N ILE A 351 19.59 1.18 16.52
CA ILE A 351 18.77 0.17 15.85
C ILE A 351 19.60 -0.60 14.81
N SER A 352 20.43 0.10 14.02
CA SER A 352 21.28 -0.47 12.97
C SER A 352 22.42 -1.33 13.50
N GLY A 353 22.76 -1.21 14.79
CA GLY A 353 23.85 -1.96 15.42
C GLY A 353 25.21 -1.24 15.38
N ASP A 354 25.25 0.02 14.93
CA ASP A 354 26.41 0.89 15.04
C ASP A 354 26.58 1.37 16.50
N LYS A 355 27.38 0.60 17.23
CA LYS A 355 27.84 0.78 18.61
C LYS A 355 26.81 0.46 19.71
N LEU A 356 27.19 -0.52 20.52
CA LEU A 356 26.74 -0.77 21.89
C LEU A 356 26.59 0.54 22.68
N ILE A 357 25.35 0.96 22.94
CA ILE A 357 25.04 1.78 24.11
C ILE A 357 24.48 0.83 25.17
N ASP A 358 25.37 0.03 25.74
CA ASP A 358 25.11 -0.72 26.97
C ASP A 358 25.23 0.18 28.22
N ASN A 359 25.43 1.48 28.02
CA ASN A 359 25.73 2.43 29.09
C ASN A 359 24.84 3.66 28.98
N PHE A 360 23.51 3.45 28.98
CA PHE A 360 22.53 4.51 29.20
C PHE A 360 22.82 5.32 30.48
N ASP A 361 23.59 4.73 31.41
CA ASP A 361 24.18 5.36 32.58
C ASP A 361 25.00 6.63 32.30
N LYS A 362 25.47 6.85 31.06
CA LYS A 362 26.23 8.05 30.67
C LYS A 362 25.36 9.21 30.20
N TYR A 363 24.06 9.00 29.95
CA TYR A 363 23.14 10.03 29.47
C TYR A 363 22.49 10.78 30.62
N SER A 364 22.24 12.08 30.48
CA SER A 364 21.55 12.83 31.53
C SER A 364 20.10 12.34 31.69
N TYR A 365 19.48 12.65 32.83
CA TYR A 365 18.05 12.35 33.04
C TYR A 365 17.16 12.95 31.94
N LEU A 366 17.45 14.18 31.52
CA LEU A 366 16.72 14.89 30.47
C LEU A 366 16.93 14.25 29.09
N ASP A 367 18.16 13.78 28.79
CA ASP A 367 18.43 13.09 27.54
C ASP A 367 17.69 11.75 27.47
N LEU A 368 17.64 11.00 28.57
CA LEU A 368 16.87 9.75 28.65
C LEU A 368 15.38 10.01 28.46
N GLN A 369 14.83 11.06 29.06
CA GLN A 369 13.43 11.45 28.83
C GLN A 369 13.17 11.84 27.38
N SER A 370 14.03 12.67 26.77
CA SER A 370 13.91 13.05 25.36
C SER A 370 13.97 11.83 24.45
N LEU A 371 14.87 10.88 24.73
CA LEU A 371 14.99 9.63 23.97
C LEU A 371 13.72 8.78 24.08
N ILE A 372 13.15 8.61 25.29
CA ILE A 372 11.88 7.92 25.48
C ILE A 372 10.76 8.60 24.69
N THR A 373 10.67 9.92 24.75
CA THR A 373 9.66 10.69 24.02
C THR A 373 9.77 10.46 22.52
N THR A 374 10.96 10.56 21.94
CA THR A 374 11.17 10.31 20.50
C THR A 374 10.91 8.85 20.12
N LEU A 375 11.35 7.89 20.93
CA LEU A 375 11.09 6.46 20.70
C LEU A 375 9.60 6.15 20.73
N ASN A 376 8.87 6.68 21.72
CA ASN A 376 7.42 6.47 21.84
C ASN A 376 6.67 7.14 20.69
N ALA A 377 7.04 8.36 20.29
CA ALA A 377 6.45 9.02 19.12
C ALA A 377 6.70 8.22 17.82
N THR A 378 7.92 7.70 17.65
CA THR A 378 8.27 6.83 16.52
C THR A 378 7.45 5.54 16.57
N LEU A 379 7.32 4.95 17.76
CA LEU A 379 6.58 3.72 17.96
C LEU A 379 5.10 3.90 17.64
N GLU A 380 4.47 5.00 18.06
CA GLU A 380 3.09 5.34 17.69
C GLU A 380 2.92 5.39 16.17
N GLN A 381 3.87 5.99 15.44
CA GLN A 381 3.83 6.02 13.97
C GLN A 381 4.01 4.62 13.36
N LEU A 382 4.86 3.77 13.93
CA LEU A 382 5.11 2.41 13.42
C LEU A 382 3.97 1.44 13.70
N VAL A 383 3.22 1.63 14.79
CA VAL A 383 2.13 0.73 15.20
C VAL A 383 0.76 1.19 14.71
N ARG A 384 0.65 2.40 14.17
CA ARG A 384 -0.57 2.90 13.54
C ARG A 384 -0.41 3.01 12.03
N ASP A 385 -1.53 3.05 11.33
CA ASP A 385 -1.55 3.41 9.92
C ASP A 385 -2.26 4.76 9.71
N ASN A 386 -2.52 5.08 8.45
CA ASN A 386 -3.12 6.32 7.98
C ASN A 386 -4.52 6.56 8.58
N THR A 387 -5.21 5.51 9.05
CA THR A 387 -6.52 5.62 9.71
C THR A 387 -6.42 6.09 11.16
N GLY A 388 -5.20 6.12 11.71
CA GLY A 388 -4.94 6.33 13.13
C GLY A 388 -5.20 5.10 13.99
N LEU A 389 -5.71 3.99 13.43
CA LEU A 389 -5.87 2.73 14.17
C LEU A 389 -4.55 1.98 14.28
N LEU A 390 -4.46 1.12 15.30
CA LEU A 390 -3.38 0.15 15.43
C LEU A 390 -3.38 -0.82 14.23
N ASN A 391 -2.20 -1.13 13.69
CA ASN A 391 -2.05 -1.83 12.43
C ASN A 391 -1.90 -3.36 12.57
N LYS A 392 -1.90 -4.05 11.42
CA LYS A 392 -1.76 -5.52 11.35
C LYS A 392 -0.50 -6.06 12.04
N GLN A 393 0.61 -5.30 12.02
CA GLN A 393 1.87 -5.76 12.62
C GLN A 393 1.79 -5.69 14.14
N TYR A 394 1.14 -4.65 14.69
CA TYR A 394 0.85 -4.57 16.11
C TYR A 394 0.06 -5.79 16.59
N PHE A 395 -0.95 -6.22 15.82
CA PHE A 395 -1.66 -7.45 16.12
C PHE A 395 -0.72 -8.66 16.17
N ARG A 396 0.05 -8.88 15.10
CA ARG A 396 0.90 -10.07 14.92
C ARG A 396 2.03 -10.20 15.93
N LEU A 397 2.61 -9.07 16.34
CA LEU A 397 3.86 -9.04 17.11
C LEU A 397 3.66 -8.79 18.60
N PHE A 398 2.50 -8.28 19.00
CA PHE A 398 2.22 -7.95 20.40
C PHE A 398 0.85 -8.46 20.84
N LEU A 399 -0.22 -8.00 20.19
CA LEU A 399 -1.57 -8.21 20.72
C LEU A 399 -1.99 -9.69 20.67
N SER A 400 -1.62 -10.45 19.64
CA SER A 400 -1.96 -11.87 19.54
C SER A 400 -1.37 -12.67 20.70
N GLU A 401 -0.13 -12.38 21.11
CA GLU A 401 0.50 -13.02 22.27
C GLU A 401 -0.25 -12.67 23.56
N LYS A 402 -0.69 -11.42 23.72
CA LYS A 402 -1.49 -11.00 24.89
C LYS A 402 -2.84 -11.69 24.95
N ILE A 403 -3.55 -11.78 23.82
CA ILE A 403 -4.84 -12.46 23.73
C ILE A 403 -4.72 -13.96 24.05
N ILE A 404 -3.69 -14.63 23.54
CA ILE A 404 -3.47 -16.06 23.78
C ILE A 404 -3.22 -16.35 25.25
N ASN A 405 -2.45 -15.49 25.91
CA ASN A 405 -2.09 -15.63 27.33
C ASN A 405 -3.12 -15.02 28.29
N SER A 406 -4.21 -14.45 27.78
CA SER A 406 -5.29 -13.87 28.61
C SER A 406 -6.20 -14.96 29.14
N ASP A 407 -6.80 -14.76 30.31
CA ASP A 407 -7.78 -15.69 30.86
C ASP A 407 -9.11 -15.62 30.07
N THR A 408 -9.44 -14.45 29.53
CA THR A 408 -10.63 -14.23 28.68
C THR A 408 -10.50 -14.92 27.32
N GLU A 409 -11.59 -15.53 26.84
CA GLU A 409 -11.71 -16.00 25.46
C GLU A 409 -12.10 -14.84 24.54
N TYR A 410 -11.42 -14.70 23.40
CA TYR A 410 -11.68 -13.65 22.44
C TYR A 410 -12.38 -14.18 21.18
N LEU A 411 -13.32 -13.38 20.68
CA LEU A 411 -13.92 -13.49 19.36
C LEU A 411 -13.37 -12.37 18.47
N ALA A 412 -13.67 -12.49 17.18
CA ALA A 412 -13.25 -11.55 16.16
C ALA A 412 -14.35 -11.30 15.13
N SER A 413 -14.38 -10.06 14.65
CA SER A 413 -15.14 -9.65 13.49
C SER A 413 -14.22 -8.96 12.50
N TYR A 414 -14.42 -9.22 11.22
CA TYR A 414 -13.64 -8.66 10.14
C TYR A 414 -14.53 -7.75 9.31
N ILE A 415 -14.07 -6.51 9.08
CA ILE A 415 -14.75 -5.53 8.23
C ILE A 415 -13.86 -5.26 7.03
N SER A 416 -14.43 -5.08 5.84
CA SER A 416 -13.61 -4.79 4.68
C SER A 416 -14.35 -4.19 3.50
N VAL A 417 -13.60 -3.52 2.63
CA VAL A 417 -14.04 -2.84 1.42
C VAL A 417 -14.03 -3.80 0.21
N PRO A 418 -15.17 -4.06 -0.45
CA PRO A 418 -15.21 -4.90 -1.64
C PRO A 418 -14.70 -4.21 -2.92
N GLY A 419 -14.94 -2.90 -3.06
CA GLY A 419 -14.76 -2.16 -4.32
C GLY A 419 -13.38 -1.56 -4.60
N LEU A 420 -12.44 -1.63 -3.66
CA LEU A 420 -11.17 -0.88 -3.74
C LEU A 420 -10.32 -1.26 -4.97
N LYS A 421 -10.19 -2.56 -5.29
CA LYS A 421 -9.39 -2.98 -6.47
C LYS A 421 -10.01 -2.51 -7.78
N LEU A 422 -11.34 -2.51 -7.88
CA LEU A 422 -12.05 -2.02 -9.06
C LEU A 422 -11.83 -0.50 -9.24
N SER A 423 -11.89 0.26 -8.14
CA SER A 423 -11.58 1.69 -8.13
C SER A 423 -10.13 1.98 -8.55
N ASN A 424 -9.15 1.26 -7.99
CA ASN A 424 -7.74 1.45 -8.35
C ASN A 424 -7.51 1.25 -9.85
N PHE A 425 -8.21 0.28 -10.44
CA PHE A 425 -8.14 0.06 -11.88
C PHE A 425 -8.82 1.20 -12.65
N ALA A 426 -10.02 1.64 -12.23
CA ALA A 426 -10.80 2.67 -12.90
C ALA A 426 -10.10 4.05 -12.98
N TYR A 427 -9.52 4.54 -11.88
CA TYR A 427 -8.98 5.90 -11.81
C TYR A 427 -7.45 5.84 -11.63
N ASP A 428 -7.00 5.76 -10.39
CA ASP A 428 -5.64 5.47 -9.93
C ASP A 428 -5.67 5.18 -8.41
N HIS A 429 -4.49 4.95 -7.82
CA HIS A 429 -4.37 4.71 -6.38
C HIS A 429 -4.66 5.95 -5.53
N THR A 430 -4.21 7.14 -5.95
CA THR A 430 -4.39 8.38 -5.19
C THR A 430 -5.88 8.70 -5.02
N PHE A 431 -6.64 8.67 -6.11
CA PHE A 431 -8.09 8.90 -6.10
C PHE A 431 -8.82 7.86 -5.25
N SER A 432 -8.41 6.59 -5.36
CA SER A 432 -9.02 5.50 -4.58
C SER A 432 -8.69 5.59 -3.09
N ASP A 433 -7.49 6.05 -2.75
CA ASP A 433 -7.08 6.29 -1.37
C ASP A 433 -7.87 7.46 -0.75
N ASP A 434 -8.18 8.51 -1.51
CA ASP A 434 -9.04 9.61 -1.02
C ASP A 434 -10.46 9.12 -0.70
N ARG A 435 -11.04 8.28 -1.56
CA ARG A 435 -12.33 7.64 -1.29
C ARG A 435 -12.27 6.71 -0.09
N LEU A 436 -11.16 5.99 0.06
CA LEU A 436 -10.94 5.12 1.21
C LEU A 436 -10.83 5.93 2.49
N ASN A 437 -10.13 7.07 2.48
CA ASN A 437 -10.03 8.00 3.60
C ASN A 437 -11.41 8.52 4.03
N LYS A 438 -12.25 8.97 3.08
CA LYS A 438 -13.66 9.35 3.38
C LYS A 438 -14.43 8.22 4.06
N THR A 439 -14.23 6.99 3.60
CA THR A 439 -14.86 5.78 4.20
C THR A 439 -14.34 5.53 5.61
N ASN A 440 -13.03 5.71 5.81
CA ASN A 440 -12.34 5.50 7.08
C ASN A 440 -12.75 6.51 8.13
N ASP A 441 -12.93 7.77 7.75
CA ASP A 441 -13.34 8.84 8.66
C ASP A 441 -14.67 8.49 9.33
N ILE A 442 -15.67 8.10 8.52
CA ILE A 442 -16.99 7.69 9.01
C ILE A 442 -16.88 6.40 9.83
N LEU A 443 -16.17 5.38 9.33
CA LEU A 443 -16.00 4.10 10.02
C LEU A 443 -15.36 4.29 11.40
N CYS A 444 -14.28 5.06 11.49
CA CYS A 444 -13.54 5.27 12.72
C CYS A 444 -14.33 6.13 13.71
N GLN A 445 -15.05 7.15 13.24
CA GLN A 445 -15.94 7.95 14.08
C GLN A 445 -17.06 7.08 14.69
N GLU A 446 -17.73 6.27 13.87
CA GLU A 446 -18.80 5.39 14.33
C GLU A 446 -18.27 4.26 15.24
N ALA A 447 -17.08 3.73 14.96
CA ALA A 447 -16.42 2.75 15.83
C ALA A 447 -16.07 3.34 17.21
N LYS A 448 -15.53 4.56 17.27
CA LYS A 448 -15.22 5.26 18.53
C LYS A 448 -16.48 5.49 19.36
N ASN A 449 -17.59 5.87 18.72
CA ASN A 449 -18.87 6.08 19.40
C ASN A 449 -19.55 4.77 19.84
N GLY A 450 -19.42 3.71 19.04
CA GLY A 450 -20.19 2.47 19.22
C GLY A 450 -19.48 1.42 20.08
N LEU A 451 -18.18 1.20 19.87
CA LEU A 451 -17.47 0.01 20.36
C LEU A 451 -16.75 0.21 21.70
N ASN A 452 -16.38 1.44 22.07
CA ASN A 452 -15.54 1.73 23.24
C ASN A 452 -14.29 0.83 23.28
N PHE A 453 -13.52 0.82 22.19
CA PHE A 453 -12.34 -0.01 22.05
C PHE A 453 -11.11 0.65 22.68
N ASN A 454 -10.17 -0.17 23.16
CA ASN A 454 -8.86 0.27 23.60
C ASN A 454 -8.02 0.71 22.39
N ASP A 455 -7.75 2.01 22.35
CA ASP A 455 -6.95 2.67 21.32
C ASP A 455 -5.55 3.04 21.84
N SER A 456 -5.11 2.54 23.00
CA SER A 456 -3.78 2.82 23.57
C SER A 456 -2.80 1.70 23.22
N ALA A 457 -1.72 2.05 22.51
CA ALA A 457 -0.70 1.07 22.15
C ALA A 457 0.01 0.53 23.40
N PHE A 458 0.26 -0.78 23.41
CA PHE A 458 0.89 -1.53 24.51
C PHE A 458 0.13 -1.51 25.84
N ASP A 459 -1.10 -1.02 25.85
CA ASP A 459 -2.03 -1.16 26.96
C ASP A 459 -2.92 -2.38 26.72
N PHE A 460 -2.86 -3.34 27.64
CA PHE A 460 -3.64 -4.56 27.57
C PHE A 460 -4.17 -4.91 28.95
N SER A 461 -5.47 -5.17 29.00
CA SER A 461 -6.16 -5.77 30.12
C SER A 461 -7.19 -6.74 29.57
N ASP A 462 -7.48 -7.77 30.36
CA ASP A 462 -8.58 -8.68 30.10
C ASP A 462 -9.87 -7.87 29.94
N ASN A 463 -10.68 -8.29 28.98
CA ASN A 463 -11.95 -7.66 28.60
C ASN A 463 -11.87 -6.42 27.70
N ASN A 464 -10.67 -6.00 27.27
CA ASN A 464 -10.55 -4.95 26.27
C ASN A 464 -11.16 -5.37 24.93
N VAL A 465 -11.87 -4.44 24.28
CA VAL A 465 -12.22 -4.51 22.85
C VAL A 465 -11.11 -3.82 22.07
N PHE A 466 -10.70 -4.35 20.93
CA PHE A 466 -9.70 -3.72 20.05
C PHE A 466 -10.27 -3.54 18.66
N PHE A 467 -10.00 -2.40 18.03
CA PHE A 467 -10.36 -2.14 16.64
C PHE A 467 -9.10 -1.74 15.87
N LEU A 468 -8.72 -2.57 14.91
CA LEU A 468 -7.40 -2.56 14.29
C LEU A 468 -7.55 -2.43 12.79
N SER A 469 -6.69 -1.64 12.14
CA SER A 469 -6.54 -1.69 10.70
C SER A 469 -5.70 -2.91 10.29
N GLN A 470 -6.16 -3.60 9.27
CA GLN A 470 -5.43 -4.67 8.59
C GLN A 470 -4.79 -4.19 7.27
N GLY A 471 -4.95 -2.91 6.94
CA GLY A 471 -4.48 -2.27 5.71
C GLY A 471 -5.37 -2.56 4.48
N GLY A 472 -5.33 -1.66 3.49
CA GLY A 472 -6.04 -1.83 2.22
C GLY A 472 -7.56 -1.95 2.37
N GLY A 473 -8.15 -1.14 3.25
CA GLY A 473 -9.59 -1.15 3.51
C GLY A 473 -10.08 -2.38 4.24
N ASN A 474 -9.26 -2.98 5.11
CA ASN A 474 -9.64 -4.11 5.95
C ASN A 474 -9.43 -3.77 7.42
N TYR A 475 -10.31 -4.23 8.30
CA TYR A 475 -10.32 -3.95 9.73
C TYR A 475 -10.65 -5.20 10.52
N LEU A 476 -10.13 -5.26 11.73
CA LEU A 476 -10.30 -6.38 12.65
C LEU A 476 -10.79 -5.82 14.00
N CYS A 477 -11.96 -6.27 14.43
CA CYS A 477 -12.47 -6.03 15.77
C CYS A 477 -12.25 -7.29 16.61
N LEU A 478 -11.55 -7.19 17.72
CA LEU A 478 -11.32 -8.26 18.69
C LEU A 478 -12.06 -7.93 19.97
N TYR A 479 -12.81 -8.87 20.52
CA TYR A 479 -13.61 -8.60 21.71
C TYR A 479 -13.82 -9.86 22.55
N PRO A 480 -14.05 -9.73 23.86
CA PRO A 480 -14.38 -10.84 24.74
C PRO A 480 -15.62 -11.60 24.26
N LYS A 481 -15.58 -12.93 24.33
CA LYS A 481 -16.71 -13.80 23.95
C LYS A 481 -18.02 -13.41 24.63
N GLU A 482 -17.96 -13.04 25.91
CA GLU A 482 -19.13 -12.63 26.69
C GLU A 482 -19.80 -11.36 26.15
N MET A 483 -19.05 -10.51 25.43
CA MET A 483 -19.56 -9.27 24.84
C MET A 483 -20.14 -9.46 23.43
N SER A 484 -20.16 -10.69 22.90
CA SER A 484 -20.59 -10.98 21.52
C SER A 484 -21.98 -10.44 21.17
N ASN A 485 -22.94 -10.65 22.06
CA ASN A 485 -24.33 -10.21 21.88
C ASN A 485 -24.49 -8.68 21.82
N VAL A 486 -23.49 -7.93 22.30
CA VAL A 486 -23.47 -6.46 22.27
C VAL A 486 -22.63 -5.94 21.12
N ILE A 487 -21.46 -6.53 20.88
CA ILE A 487 -20.48 -6.03 19.91
C ILE A 487 -20.88 -6.36 18.47
N LYS A 488 -21.37 -7.59 18.17
CA LYS A 488 -21.74 -7.95 16.79
C LYS A 488 -22.85 -7.06 16.21
N PRO A 489 -23.96 -6.77 16.93
CA PRO A 489 -24.97 -5.85 16.41
C PRO A 489 -24.45 -4.43 16.20
N LYS A 490 -23.55 -3.96 17.07
CA LYS A 490 -22.91 -2.64 16.93
C LYS A 490 -22.04 -2.56 15.68
N ILE A 491 -21.26 -3.60 15.38
CA ILE A 491 -20.45 -3.66 14.15
C ILE A 491 -21.34 -3.59 12.91
N ASN A 492 -22.43 -4.36 12.88
CA ASN A 492 -23.37 -4.33 11.76
C ASN A 492 -24.01 -2.94 11.62
N SER A 493 -24.42 -2.32 12.73
CA SER A 493 -24.96 -0.96 12.71
C SER A 493 -23.95 0.08 12.21
N ILE A 494 -22.66 -0.05 12.55
CA ILE A 494 -21.59 0.80 12.03
C ILE A 494 -21.44 0.63 10.52
N VAL A 495 -21.40 -0.62 10.04
CA VAL A 495 -21.32 -0.94 8.60
C VAL A 495 -22.52 -0.38 7.84
N ASP A 496 -23.73 -0.52 8.39
CA ASP A 496 -24.96 -0.01 7.76
C ASP A 496 -24.95 1.52 7.65
N LYS A 497 -24.43 2.22 8.65
CA LYS A 497 -24.27 3.69 8.61
C LYS A 497 -23.27 4.13 7.55
N VAL A 498 -22.12 3.46 7.45
CA VAL A 498 -21.16 3.75 6.37
C VAL A 498 -21.81 3.48 5.02
N ASN A 499 -22.46 2.33 4.84
CA ASN A 499 -23.13 1.96 3.59
C ASN A 499 -24.25 2.93 3.19
N ALA A 500 -24.99 3.49 4.16
CA ALA A 500 -26.03 4.48 3.91
C ALA A 500 -25.48 5.83 3.40
N SER A 501 -24.20 6.12 3.65
CA SER A 501 -23.52 7.32 3.13
C SER A 501 -22.97 7.16 1.71
N VAL A 502 -23.01 5.95 1.16
CA VAL A 502 -22.34 5.62 -0.10
C VAL A 502 -23.32 5.63 -1.27
N ASN A 503 -23.01 6.41 -2.30
CA ASN A 503 -23.65 6.34 -3.60
C ASN A 503 -22.74 5.61 -4.60
N ILE A 504 -23.07 4.37 -4.95
CA ILE A 504 -22.24 3.57 -5.88
C ILE A 504 -22.17 4.13 -7.31
N LYS A 505 -23.08 5.06 -7.68
CA LYS A 505 -23.08 5.72 -8.99
C LYS A 505 -22.28 7.02 -9.03
N ASP A 506 -21.82 7.50 -7.88
CA ASP A 506 -20.92 8.66 -7.77
C ASP A 506 -19.49 8.17 -7.56
N PRO A 507 -18.55 8.39 -8.50
CA PRO A 507 -17.16 7.96 -8.35
C PRO A 507 -16.44 8.70 -7.22
N ASN A 508 -16.95 9.84 -6.74
CA ASN A 508 -16.35 10.61 -5.65
C ASN A 508 -16.84 10.17 -4.26
N SER A 509 -17.86 9.31 -4.21
CA SER A 509 -18.39 8.70 -3.00
C SER A 509 -17.39 7.73 -2.37
N GLY A 510 -17.50 7.50 -1.06
CA GLY A 510 -16.77 6.45 -0.34
C GLY A 510 -17.17 5.04 -0.78
N PHE A 511 -16.66 4.03 -0.09
CA PHE A 511 -16.89 2.62 -0.39
C PHE A 511 -17.90 1.98 0.54
N GLN A 512 -18.68 1.05 -0.03
CA GLN A 512 -19.46 0.12 0.80
C GLN A 512 -18.52 -0.81 1.59
N LEU A 513 -18.95 -1.19 2.78
CA LEU A 513 -18.31 -2.13 3.68
C LEU A 513 -19.13 -3.41 3.82
N SER A 514 -18.43 -4.50 4.09
CA SER A 514 -18.99 -5.76 4.58
C SER A 514 -18.39 -6.11 5.92
N SER A 515 -19.17 -6.67 6.83
CA SER A 515 -18.67 -7.32 8.05
C SER A 515 -18.96 -8.83 8.03
N TYR A 516 -18.09 -9.59 8.68
CA TYR A 516 -18.36 -10.95 9.10
C TYR A 516 -17.83 -11.16 10.52
N SER A 517 -18.55 -11.93 11.33
CA SER A 517 -18.19 -12.18 12.73
C SER A 517 -18.16 -13.67 13.00
N LEU A 518 -17.19 -14.13 13.78
CA LEU A 518 -17.12 -15.53 14.22
C LEU A 518 -18.38 -15.95 14.97
N HIS A 519 -18.76 -17.22 14.85
CA HIS A 519 -19.83 -17.78 15.68
C HIS A 519 -19.40 -17.84 17.16
N ASP A 520 -20.36 -17.88 18.09
CA ASP A 520 -20.04 -17.78 19.53
C ASP A 520 -19.26 -19.00 20.06
N ASN A 521 -19.30 -20.12 19.34
CA ASN A 521 -18.52 -21.32 19.60
C ASN A 521 -17.10 -21.28 18.97
N GLN A 522 -16.74 -20.22 18.25
CA GLN A 522 -15.50 -20.10 17.49
C GLN A 522 -14.61 -19.01 18.06
N THR A 523 -13.79 -19.35 19.06
CA THR A 523 -12.86 -18.41 19.71
C THR A 523 -11.49 -18.43 19.06
N ILE A 524 -10.73 -17.35 19.24
CA ILE A 524 -9.35 -17.27 18.78
C ILE A 524 -8.54 -18.36 19.50
N PRO A 525 -7.83 -19.24 18.77
CA PRO A 525 -7.07 -20.32 19.38
C PRO A 525 -6.03 -19.81 20.37
N LYS A 526 -5.96 -20.42 21.55
CA LYS A 526 -4.94 -20.14 22.58
C LYS A 526 -3.69 -21.02 22.47
N THR A 527 -3.47 -21.69 21.33
CA THR A 527 -2.37 -22.65 21.14
C THR A 527 -1.04 -21.96 20.84
N SER A 528 -1.02 -21.03 19.88
CA SER A 528 0.18 -20.29 19.49
C SER A 528 -0.17 -19.01 18.72
N THR A 529 0.74 -18.03 18.71
CA THR A 529 0.57 -16.77 17.95
C THR A 529 0.39 -17.05 16.46
N THR A 530 1.12 -18.02 15.93
CA THR A 530 0.98 -18.49 14.55
C THR A 530 -0.42 -18.99 14.25
N ASP A 531 -1.03 -19.76 15.16
CA ASP A 531 -2.38 -20.30 14.96
C ASP A 531 -3.43 -19.20 15.04
N ALA A 532 -3.32 -18.27 15.99
CA ALA A 532 -4.20 -17.11 16.06
C ALA A 532 -4.11 -16.26 14.77
N ILE A 533 -2.91 -16.04 14.22
CA ILE A 533 -2.73 -15.31 12.96
C ILE A 533 -3.35 -16.06 11.77
N LYS A 534 -3.13 -17.38 11.68
CA LYS A 534 -3.77 -18.23 10.65
C LYS A 534 -5.29 -18.18 10.78
N TYR A 535 -5.81 -18.15 12.01
CA TYR A 535 -7.23 -18.08 12.28
C TYR A 535 -7.86 -16.76 11.83
N ILE A 536 -7.22 -15.62 12.15
CA ILE A 536 -7.64 -14.30 11.63
C ILE A 536 -7.56 -14.25 10.11
N ARG A 537 -6.59 -14.93 9.49
CA ARG A 537 -6.51 -15.05 8.03
C ARG A 537 -7.68 -15.86 7.47
N ALA A 538 -8.04 -16.99 8.09
CA ALA A 538 -9.21 -17.76 7.70
C ALA A 538 -10.50 -16.94 7.83
N LEU A 539 -10.62 -16.14 8.89
CA LEU A 539 -11.72 -15.19 9.08
C LEU A 539 -11.79 -14.14 7.96
N LYS A 540 -10.63 -13.61 7.52
CA LYS A 540 -10.57 -12.68 6.38
C LYS A 540 -11.09 -13.35 5.10
N GLU A 541 -10.73 -14.60 4.84
CA GLU A 541 -11.21 -15.33 3.66
C GLU A 541 -12.72 -15.59 3.73
N GLU A 542 -13.24 -15.91 4.90
CA GLU A 542 -14.67 -16.04 5.12
C GLU A 542 -15.39 -14.70 4.94
N ALA A 543 -14.85 -13.60 5.48
CA ALA A 543 -15.37 -12.26 5.23
C ALA A 543 -15.33 -11.91 3.73
N ASN A 544 -14.29 -12.30 3.00
CA ASN A 544 -14.22 -12.15 1.55
C ASN A 544 -15.29 -12.95 0.81
N PHE A 545 -15.66 -14.12 1.32
CA PHE A 545 -16.74 -14.94 0.80
C PHE A 545 -18.11 -14.27 1.03
N GLN A 546 -18.34 -13.67 2.20
CA GLN A 546 -19.60 -12.96 2.49
C GLN A 546 -19.81 -11.67 1.67
N LYS A 547 -18.78 -11.16 1.00
CA LYS A 547 -18.87 -9.98 0.10
C LYS A 547 -19.60 -10.23 -1.22
N VAL A 548 -19.90 -11.47 -1.57
CA VAL A 548 -20.43 -11.83 -2.91
C VAL A 548 -21.63 -10.95 -3.33
N PRO A 549 -22.63 -10.68 -2.46
CA PRO A 549 -23.76 -9.80 -2.84
C PRO A 549 -23.31 -8.38 -3.21
N LEU A 550 -22.41 -7.77 -2.42
CA LEU A 550 -21.89 -6.43 -2.69
C LEU A 550 -21.04 -6.40 -3.95
N LYS A 551 -20.20 -7.42 -4.18
CA LYS A 551 -19.42 -7.54 -5.43
C LYS A 551 -20.31 -7.63 -6.67
N LYS A 552 -21.48 -8.28 -6.57
CA LYS A 552 -22.47 -8.29 -7.66
C LYS A 552 -23.10 -6.91 -7.88
N GLN A 553 -23.33 -6.14 -6.81
CA GLN A 553 -23.83 -4.77 -6.94
C GLN A 553 -22.81 -3.83 -7.61
N LEU A 554 -21.51 -4.09 -7.50
CA LEU A 554 -20.48 -3.29 -8.16
C LEU A 554 -20.63 -3.23 -9.68
N PHE A 555 -21.27 -4.21 -10.34
CA PHE A 555 -21.58 -4.13 -11.77
C PHE A 555 -22.50 -2.94 -12.10
N LYS A 556 -23.17 -2.33 -11.12
CA LYS A 556 -24.03 -1.14 -11.29
C LYS A 556 -23.33 0.17 -10.91
N SER A 557 -22.05 0.10 -10.52
CA SER A 557 -21.30 1.24 -10.01
C SER A 557 -20.64 2.08 -11.11
N ALA A 558 -20.31 3.33 -10.79
CA ALA A 558 -19.45 4.16 -11.63
C ALA A 558 -18.07 3.51 -11.84
N ASP A 559 -17.54 2.84 -10.80
CA ASP A 559 -16.24 2.17 -10.87
C ASP A 559 -16.22 1.09 -11.95
N ALA A 560 -17.29 0.30 -12.08
CA ALA A 560 -17.39 -0.69 -13.15
C ALA A 560 -17.42 -0.03 -14.54
N TYR A 561 -18.15 1.07 -14.70
CA TYR A 561 -18.19 1.83 -15.94
C TYR A 561 -16.78 2.34 -16.34
N PHE A 562 -16.10 3.08 -15.46
CA PHE A 562 -14.78 3.65 -15.77
C PHE A 562 -13.68 2.59 -15.88
N ALA A 563 -13.72 1.54 -15.05
CA ALA A 563 -12.83 0.39 -15.19
C ALA A 563 -13.02 -0.28 -16.55
N PHE A 564 -14.26 -0.56 -16.94
CA PHE A 564 -14.53 -1.19 -18.22
C PHE A 564 -14.11 -0.29 -19.40
N LYS A 565 -14.32 1.03 -19.27
CA LYS A 565 -13.86 2.03 -20.24
C LYS A 565 -12.37 1.96 -20.45
N LYS A 566 -11.60 1.95 -19.37
CA LYS A 566 -10.13 1.82 -19.41
C LYS A 566 -9.68 0.49 -20.01
N ALA A 567 -10.34 -0.62 -19.66
CA ALA A 567 -10.00 -1.95 -20.20
C ALA A 567 -10.23 -2.06 -21.72
N MET A 568 -11.26 -1.38 -22.24
CA MET A 568 -11.66 -1.44 -23.65
C MET A 568 -10.98 -0.42 -24.56
N ASP A 569 -10.28 0.59 -24.03
CA ASP A 569 -9.69 1.68 -24.83
C ASP A 569 -8.78 1.13 -25.94
N ASN A 570 -7.89 0.19 -25.61
CA ASN A 570 -6.99 -0.43 -26.57
C ASN A 570 -7.73 -1.26 -27.63
N CYS A 571 -8.83 -1.93 -27.26
CA CYS A 571 -9.64 -2.68 -28.22
C CYS A 571 -10.30 -1.73 -29.23
N VAL A 572 -10.81 -0.59 -28.76
CA VAL A 572 -11.43 0.43 -29.62
C VAL A 572 -10.41 1.09 -30.54
N ASN A 573 -9.24 1.48 -30.03
CA ASN A 573 -8.16 2.03 -30.86
C ASN A 573 -7.75 1.03 -31.95
N TYR A 574 -7.48 -0.21 -31.56
CA TYR A 574 -7.11 -1.27 -32.50
C TYR A 574 -8.20 -1.49 -33.56
N TYR A 575 -9.47 -1.52 -33.15
CA TYR A 575 -10.60 -1.67 -34.06
C TYR A 575 -10.63 -0.55 -35.12
N LEU A 576 -10.50 0.71 -34.71
CA LEU A 576 -10.53 1.85 -35.62
C LEU A 576 -9.32 1.89 -36.56
N GLU A 577 -8.14 1.50 -36.09
CA GLU A 577 -6.89 1.53 -36.86
C GLU A 577 -6.76 0.37 -37.85
N ASN A 578 -7.24 -0.83 -37.48
CA ASN A 578 -6.91 -2.06 -38.18
C ASN A 578 -8.09 -2.70 -38.91
N ILE A 579 -9.35 -2.37 -38.56
CA ILE A 579 -10.52 -2.90 -39.24
C ILE A 579 -10.96 -1.94 -40.38
N PRO A 580 -10.98 -2.39 -41.66
CA PRO A 580 -11.34 -1.52 -42.77
C PRO A 580 -12.75 -0.93 -42.64
N ASN A 581 -12.91 0.37 -42.86
CA ASN A 581 -14.19 1.08 -42.75
C ASN A 581 -14.89 0.93 -41.37
N ALA A 582 -14.12 0.70 -40.29
CA ALA A 582 -14.63 0.57 -38.93
C ALA A 582 -15.58 1.72 -38.54
N GLU A 583 -15.15 2.96 -38.75
CA GLU A 583 -15.86 4.21 -38.41
C GLU A 583 -17.22 4.39 -39.12
N LYS A 584 -17.47 3.71 -40.25
CA LYS A 584 -18.70 3.85 -41.06
C LYS A 584 -19.61 2.65 -41.00
N SER A 585 -19.11 1.49 -40.58
CA SER A 585 -19.83 0.22 -40.69
C SER A 585 -20.59 -0.12 -39.41
N THR A 586 -21.89 0.20 -39.40
CA THR A 586 -22.80 -0.18 -38.30
C THR A 586 -22.76 -1.69 -38.01
N THR A 587 -22.69 -2.54 -39.04
CA THR A 587 -22.62 -4.00 -38.87
C THR A 587 -21.36 -4.44 -38.13
N LYS A 588 -20.21 -3.85 -38.44
CA LYS A 588 -18.95 -4.17 -37.76
C LYS A 588 -18.95 -3.67 -36.31
N MET A 589 -19.49 -2.48 -36.05
CA MET A 589 -19.63 -1.96 -34.68
C MET A 589 -20.54 -2.86 -33.83
N VAL A 590 -21.68 -3.29 -34.38
CA VAL A 590 -22.59 -4.24 -33.71
C VAL A 590 -21.90 -5.58 -33.47
N GLN A 591 -21.14 -6.10 -34.44
CA GLN A 591 -20.39 -7.35 -34.23
C GLN A 591 -19.34 -7.22 -33.13
N PHE A 592 -18.65 -6.09 -33.04
CA PHE A 592 -17.67 -5.84 -32.00
C PHE A 592 -18.33 -5.85 -30.61
N ILE A 593 -19.44 -5.14 -30.43
CA ILE A 593 -20.22 -5.17 -29.18
C ILE A 593 -20.72 -6.58 -28.85
N ARG A 594 -21.22 -7.32 -29.84
CA ARG A 594 -21.64 -8.72 -29.65
C ARG A 594 -20.49 -9.59 -29.15
N ASN A 595 -19.30 -9.45 -29.74
CA ASN A 595 -18.11 -10.21 -29.33
C ASN A 595 -17.72 -9.92 -27.88
N VAL A 596 -17.87 -8.69 -27.41
CA VAL A 596 -17.66 -8.32 -26.00
C VAL A 596 -18.65 -9.04 -25.08
N TYR A 597 -19.94 -9.03 -25.40
CA TYR A 597 -20.95 -9.77 -24.63
C TYR A 597 -20.71 -11.29 -24.67
N THR A 598 -20.37 -11.84 -25.84
CA THR A 598 -19.99 -13.24 -25.98
C THR A 598 -18.77 -13.56 -25.13
N SER A 599 -17.79 -12.66 -25.05
CA SER A 599 -16.64 -12.83 -24.16
C SER A 599 -17.05 -12.91 -22.69
N PHE A 600 -17.96 -12.03 -22.22
CA PHE A 600 -18.51 -12.14 -20.86
C PHE A 600 -19.21 -13.49 -20.61
N LEU A 601 -20.02 -13.97 -21.56
CA LEU A 601 -20.67 -15.29 -21.48
C LEU A 601 -19.63 -16.42 -21.45
N ASN A 602 -18.58 -16.32 -22.26
CA ASN A 602 -17.49 -17.30 -22.26
C ASN A 602 -16.76 -17.31 -20.90
N GLN A 603 -16.52 -16.15 -20.29
CA GLN A 603 -15.93 -16.06 -18.95
C GLN A 603 -16.85 -16.62 -17.86
N GLU A 604 -18.18 -16.48 -18.04
CA GLU A 604 -19.15 -17.13 -17.16
C GLU A 604 -19.00 -18.64 -17.16
N VAL A 605 -19.02 -19.23 -18.37
CA VAL A 605 -18.85 -20.68 -18.57
C VAL A 605 -17.51 -21.13 -17.99
N LEU A 606 -16.41 -20.47 -18.37
CA LEU A 606 -15.06 -20.84 -17.92
C LEU A 606 -14.91 -20.71 -16.40
N HIS A 607 -15.37 -19.61 -15.81
CA HIS A 607 -15.26 -19.39 -14.37
C HIS A 607 -16.09 -20.41 -13.59
N ASN A 608 -17.31 -20.73 -14.04
CA ASN A 608 -18.16 -21.70 -13.36
C ASN A 608 -17.65 -23.14 -13.54
N GLU A 609 -17.06 -23.50 -14.69
CA GLU A 609 -16.52 -24.85 -14.92
C GLU A 609 -15.16 -25.11 -14.24
N THR A 610 -14.29 -24.10 -14.13
CA THR A 610 -12.87 -24.30 -13.71
C THR A 610 -12.58 -24.00 -12.23
N ARG A 611 -13.49 -23.34 -11.50
CA ARG A 611 -13.29 -22.96 -10.09
C ARG A 611 -14.07 -23.79 -9.08
N GLU A 612 -15.08 -24.57 -9.48
CA GLU A 612 -15.77 -25.51 -8.58
C GLU A 612 -14.79 -26.53 -7.95
N ASP A 613 -13.73 -26.90 -8.67
CA ASP A 613 -12.76 -27.93 -8.24
C ASP A 613 -11.48 -27.40 -7.55
N LYS A 614 -11.29 -26.08 -7.45
CA LYS A 614 -10.04 -25.50 -6.89
C LYS A 614 -10.15 -25.27 -5.38
N LYS A 615 -9.66 -26.24 -4.59
CA LYS A 615 -9.43 -26.04 -3.14
C LYS A 615 -8.40 -24.94 -2.90
N THR A 616 -8.80 -23.90 -2.18
CA THR A 616 -7.90 -23.03 -1.42
C THR A 616 -8.50 -22.72 -0.05
N VAL A 617 -7.57 -22.58 0.90
CA VAL A 617 -7.66 -22.55 2.37
C VAL A 617 -8.87 -21.79 2.94
N GLY A 618 -9.40 -22.31 4.04
CA GLY A 618 -10.54 -21.82 4.82
C GLY A 618 -10.87 -22.90 5.86
N LEU A 619 -11.55 -22.55 6.95
CA LEU A 619 -11.93 -23.52 7.98
C LEU A 619 -12.70 -24.67 7.31
N SER A 620 -12.12 -25.87 7.30
CA SER A 620 -12.87 -27.07 6.93
C SER A 620 -13.76 -27.49 8.09
N ASP A 621 -14.79 -28.29 7.81
CA ASP A 621 -15.56 -28.95 8.88
C ASP A 621 -14.66 -29.77 9.83
N SER A 622 -13.48 -30.22 9.35
CA SER A 622 -12.48 -30.89 10.19
C SER A 622 -11.65 -29.96 11.09
N ASP A 623 -11.59 -28.66 10.78
CA ASP A 623 -10.99 -27.62 11.64
C ASP A 623 -12.02 -27.09 12.67
N ILE A 624 -13.30 -27.44 12.49
CA ILE A 624 -14.42 -27.11 13.39
C ILE A 624 -14.58 -28.18 14.50
N GLU A 625 -14.09 -29.40 14.29
CA GLU A 625 -14.20 -30.52 15.23
C GLU A 625 -12.93 -30.82 16.07
N LYS A 626 -11.85 -30.05 15.91
CA LYS A 626 -10.65 -30.10 16.78
C LYS A 626 -10.50 -28.81 17.56
#